data_AF-A0A164G5Z0-F1
#
_entry.id   AF-A0A164G5Z0-F1
#
_cell.length_a   1.000
_cell.length_b   1.000
_cell.length_c   1.000
_cell.angle_alpha   90.00
_cell.angle_beta   90.00
_cell.angle_gamma   90.00
#
_symmetry.space_group_name_H-M   'P 1'
#
loop_
_entity.id
_entity.type
_entity.pdbx_description
1 polymer ?
#
loop_
_entity_poly.entity_id
_entity_poly.type
_entity_poly.pdbx_seq_one_letter_code
_entity_poly.pdbx_strand_id
1 'polypeptide(L)'
;MGSMYALVALGYTMVYGIINLINFAHGEVLMVGALTSWSAIGMMQGAMPGAPGWVILILATLIACVVAVALNFSIEKIAYRPLRNRPKL
;
A
#
# COMPACT_ATOMS: atom_id res chain seq x y z
N MET A 1 -14.20 30.54 -11.05
CA MET A 1 -15.36 29.61 -10.96
C MET A 1 -15.22 28.38 -11.84
N GLY A 2 -14.95 28.49 -13.15
CA GLY A 2 -14.80 27.31 -14.03
C GLY A 2 -13.69 26.31 -13.67
N SER A 3 -12.56 26.78 -13.14
CA SER A 3 -11.44 25.92 -12.73
C SER A 3 -11.77 25.02 -11.52
N MET A 4 -12.54 25.51 -10.53
CA MET A 4 -13.00 24.68 -9.41
C MET A 4 -13.94 23.56 -9.88
N TYR A 5 -14.91 23.88 -10.76
CA TYR A 5 -15.80 22.86 -11.31
C TYR A 5 -15.05 21.87 -12.22
N ALA A 6 -14.03 22.32 -12.96
CA ALA A 6 -13.16 21.46 -13.75
C ALA A 6 -12.32 20.53 -12.88
N LEU A 7 -11.76 21.00 -11.75
CA LEU A 7 -11.03 20.19 -10.77
C LEU A 7 -11.93 19.16 -10.08
N VAL A 8 -13.17 19.54 -9.74
CA VAL A 8 -14.14 18.61 -9.15
C VAL A 8 -14.54 17.54 -10.17
N ALA A 9 -14.82 17.92 -11.42
CA ALA A 9 -15.13 16.98 -12.49
C ALA A 9 -13.93 16.09 -12.86
N LEU A 10 -12.69 16.62 -12.82
CA LEU A 10 -11.46 15.84 -12.96
C LEU A 10 -11.26 14.88 -11.79
N GLY A 11 -11.56 15.30 -10.57
CA GLY A 11 -11.55 14.44 -9.38
C GLY A 11 -12.51 13.26 -9.53
N TYR A 12 -13.75 13.51 -9.98
CA TYR A 12 -14.73 12.44 -10.23
C TYR A 12 -14.38 11.56 -11.45
N THR A 13 -13.83 12.13 -12.52
CA THR A 13 -13.41 11.33 -13.70
C THR A 13 -12.12 10.55 -13.45
N MET A 14 -11.26 10.96 -12.52
CA MET A 14 -10.13 10.15 -12.07
C MET A 14 -10.59 8.97 -11.21
N VAL A 15 -11.69 9.11 -10.47
CA VAL A 15 -12.33 8.01 -9.72
C VAL A 15 -12.98 6.99 -10.64
N TYR A 16 -13.51 7.40 -11.80
CA TYR A 16 -14.35 6.53 -12.64
C TYR A 16 -13.84 6.26 -14.07
N GLY A 17 -12.86 6.99 -14.59
CA GLY A 17 -12.57 7.09 -16.04
C GLY A 17 -11.66 6.00 -16.62
N ILE A 18 -10.97 5.23 -15.80
CA ILE A 18 -10.06 4.17 -16.27
C ILE A 18 -10.17 2.99 -15.31
N ILE A 19 -10.90 1.95 -15.71
CA ILE A 19 -10.43 0.56 -15.57
C ILE A 19 -9.63 0.27 -14.27
N ASN A 20 -10.33 0.16 -13.14
CA ASN A 20 -9.94 -0.55 -11.91
C ASN A 20 -8.57 -0.23 -11.26
N LEU A 21 -8.41 0.98 -10.71
CA LEU A 21 -7.86 1.29 -9.37
C LEU A 21 -7.29 2.72 -9.42
N ILE A 22 -7.96 3.70 -8.78
CA ILE A 22 -7.16 4.77 -8.16
C ILE A 22 -6.22 4.01 -7.25
N ASN A 23 -4.92 4.23 -7.40
CA ASN A 23 -3.91 3.47 -6.71
C ASN A 23 -3.81 3.83 -5.21
N PHE A 24 -4.97 3.98 -4.55
CA PHE A 24 -5.10 4.02 -3.10
C PHE A 24 -4.45 2.78 -2.49
N ALA A 25 -4.55 1.61 -3.13
CA ALA A 25 -3.86 0.40 -2.69
C ALA A 25 -2.33 0.56 -2.68
N HIS A 26 -1.69 1.16 -3.69
CA HIS A 26 -0.24 1.36 -3.64
C HIS A 26 0.16 2.42 -2.61
N GLY A 27 -0.66 3.47 -2.42
CA GLY A 27 -0.45 4.44 -1.35
C GLY A 27 -0.57 3.81 0.05
N GLU A 28 -1.60 3.01 0.28
CA GLU A 28 -1.83 2.29 1.53
C GLU A 28 -0.77 1.20 1.76
N VAL A 29 -0.38 0.44 0.72
CA VAL A 29 0.68 -0.58 0.82
C VAL A 29 2.04 0.06 1.08
N LEU A 30 2.33 1.23 0.50
CA LEU A 30 3.53 2.01 0.83
C LEU A 30 3.50 2.50 2.28
N MET A 31 2.35 3.00 2.76
CA MET A 31 2.19 3.46 4.13
C MET A 31 2.35 2.32 5.13
N VAL A 32 1.75 1.15 4.86
CA VAL A 32 1.90 -0.04 5.69
C VAL A 32 3.34 -0.58 5.63
N GLY A 33 4.00 -0.55 4.47
CA GLY A 33 5.41 -0.88 4.35
C GLY A 33 6.30 0.04 5.20
N ALA A 34 6.07 1.35 5.15
CA ALA A 34 6.81 2.33 5.96
C ALA A 34 6.60 2.13 7.48
N LEU A 35 5.35 1.92 7.90
CA LEU A 35 5.02 1.64 9.31
C LEU A 35 5.61 0.31 9.78
N THR A 36 5.57 -0.73 8.94
CA THR A 36 6.16 -2.04 9.25
C THR A 36 7.67 -1.94 9.40
N SER A 37 8.36 -1.24 8.48
CA SER A 37 9.79 -0.96 8.61
C SER A 37 10.11 -0.20 9.88
N TRP A 38 9.33 0.83 10.22
CA TRP A 38 9.54 1.63 11.44
C TRP A 38 9.38 0.79 12.71
N SER A 39 8.31 -0.01 12.80
CA SER A 39 8.09 -0.92 13.92
C SER A 39 9.17 -1.99 14.01
N ALA A 40 9.62 -2.55 12.88
CA ALA A 40 10.69 -3.54 12.83
C ALA A 40 12.03 -2.95 13.30
N ILE A 41 12.37 -1.73 12.88
CA ILE A 41 13.55 -1.01 13.35
C ILE A 41 13.45 -0.79 14.86
N GLY A 42 12.32 -0.30 15.37
CA GLY A 42 12.13 -0.09 16.82
C GLY A 42 12.29 -1.36 17.65
N MET A 43 11.73 -2.49 17.18
CA MET A 43 11.90 -3.79 17.84
C MET A 43 13.34 -4.31 17.78
N MET A 44 14.00 -4.19 16.62
CA MET A 44 15.38 -4.65 16.44
C MET A 44 16.39 -3.80 17.22
N GLN A 45 16.14 -2.50 17.33
CA GLN A 45 16.98 -1.58 18.10
C GLN A 45 16.86 -1.86 19.61
N GLY A 46 15.68 -2.28 20.09
CA GLY A 46 15.48 -2.73 21.46
C GLY A 46 16.04 -4.13 21.76
N ALA A 47 15.95 -5.06 20.80
CA ALA A 47 16.44 -6.43 20.98
C ALA A 47 17.96 -6.57 20.78
N MET A 48 18.57 -5.70 19.97
CA MET A 48 19.99 -5.79 19.60
C MET A 48 20.65 -4.40 19.55
N PRO A 49 20.94 -3.79 20.72
CA PRO A 49 21.44 -2.41 20.82
C PRO A 49 22.84 -2.17 20.24
N GLY A 50 23.56 -3.22 19.83
CA GLY A 50 24.90 -3.14 19.25
C GLY A 50 25.00 -3.50 17.76
N ALA A 51 23.89 -3.79 17.09
CA ALA A 51 23.91 -4.16 15.67
C ALA A 51 24.18 -2.94 14.77
N PRO A 52 24.93 -3.10 13.66
CA PRO A 52 25.18 -1.99 12.75
C PRO A 52 23.88 -1.51 12.11
N GLY A 53 23.64 -0.18 12.15
CA GLY A 53 22.36 0.39 11.69
C GLY A 53 21.98 0.05 10.24
N TRP A 54 22.97 -0.15 9.36
CA TRP A 54 22.75 -0.56 7.97
C TRP A 54 22.19 -1.99 7.84
N VAL A 55 22.58 -2.91 8.73
CA VAL A 55 22.05 -4.28 8.75
C VAL A 55 20.58 -4.28 9.19
N ILE A 56 20.25 -3.47 10.22
CA ILE A 56 18.88 -3.31 10.71
C ILE A 56 17.97 -2.73 9.61
N LEU A 57 18.46 -1.72 8.87
CA LEU A 57 17.70 -1.11 7.78
C LEU A 57 17.42 -2.09 6.64
N ILE A 58 18.40 -2.90 6.24
CA ILE A 58 18.23 -3.90 5.17
C ILE A 58 17.22 -4.96 5.60
N LEU A 59 17.33 -5.46 6.84
CA LEU A 59 16.41 -6.46 7.39
C LEU A 59 14.98 -5.90 7.52
N ALA A 60 14.83 -4.69 8.07
CA ALA A 60 13.53 -4.05 8.20
C ALA A 60 12.86 -3.82 6.83
N THR A 61 13.64 -3.39 5.83
CA THR A 61 13.15 -3.19 4.46
C THR A 61 12.72 -4.53 3.84
N LEU A 62 13.49 -5.60 4.03
CA LEU A 62 13.12 -6.95 3.57
C LEU A 62 11.80 -7.42 4.20
N ILE A 63 11.65 -7.24 5.52
CA ILE A 63 10.42 -7.59 6.24
C ILE A 63 9.23 -6.78 5.70
N ALA A 64 9.40 -5.47 5.50
CA ALA A 64 8.36 -4.63 4.94
C ALA A 64 7.99 -5.01 3.51
N CYS A 65 8.96 -5.39 2.66
CA CYS A 65 8.69 -5.91 1.32
C CYS A 65 7.84 -7.19 1.36
N VAL A 66 8.17 -8.13 2.25
CA VAL A 66 7.39 -9.38 2.40
C VAL A 66 5.96 -9.08 2.85
N VAL A 67 5.78 -8.16 3.81
CA VAL A 67 4.46 -7.75 4.29
C VAL A 67 3.66 -7.02 3.20
N ALA A 68 4.30 -6.14 2.44
CA ALA A 68 3.69 -5.44 1.31
C ALA A 68 3.22 -6.41 0.22
N VAL A 69 4.05 -7.41 -0.12
CA VAL A 69 3.68 -8.47 -1.09
C VAL A 69 2.51 -9.30 -0.57
N ALA A 70 2.54 -9.70 0.71
CA ALA A 70 1.45 -10.47 1.31
C ALA A 70 0.13 -9.70 1.35
N LEU A 71 0.17 -8.40 1.62
CA LEU A 71 -1.01 -7.52 1.58
C LEU A 71 -1.53 -7.37 0.16
N ASN A 72 -0.66 -7.12 -0.82
CA ASN A 72 -1.06 -6.97 -2.21
C ASN A 72 -1.70 -8.27 -2.74
N PHE A 73 -1.12 -9.42 -2.41
CA PHE A 73 -1.68 -10.73 -2.73
C PHE A 73 -3.03 -10.98 -2.05
N SER A 74 -3.18 -10.55 -0.79
CA SER A 74 -4.44 -10.67 -0.05
C SER A 74 -5.53 -9.79 -0.65
N ILE A 75 -5.20 -8.56 -1.06
CA ILE A 75 -6.12 -7.65 -1.75
C ILE A 75 -6.56 -8.25 -3.08
N GLU A 76 -5.64 -8.80 -3.87
CA GLU A 76 -5.99 -9.47 -5.12
C GLU A 76 -6.93 -10.68 -4.86
N LYS A 77 -6.60 -11.50 -3.86
CA LYS A 77 -7.38 -12.70 -3.55
C LYS A 77 -8.76 -12.39 -2.95
N ILE A 78 -8.88 -11.35 -2.12
CA ILE A 78 -10.11 -11.01 -1.38
C ILE A 78 -10.97 -10.00 -2.14
N ALA A 79 -10.39 -9.04 -2.85
CA ALA A 79 -11.16 -8.02 -3.58
C ALA A 79 -11.47 -8.44 -5.02
N TYR A 80 -10.47 -8.92 -5.78
CA TYR A 80 -10.67 -9.24 -7.21
C TYR A 80 -11.40 -10.56 -7.43
N ARG A 81 -11.10 -11.59 -6.62
CA ARG A 81 -11.68 -12.93 -6.78
C ARG A 81 -13.20 -13.00 -6.60
N PRO A 82 -13.83 -12.31 -5.61
CA PRO A 82 -15.29 -12.29 -5.51
C PRO A 82 -15.98 -11.31 -6.47
N LEU A 83 -15.30 -10.22 -6.90
CA LEU A 83 -15.88 -9.30 -7.90
C LEU A 83 -16.02 -9.98 -9.28
N ARG A 84 -15.11 -10.89 -9.62
CA ARG A 84 -15.16 -11.64 -10.90
C ARG A 84 -16.31 -12.65 -10.98
N ASN A 85 -16.88 -13.06 -9.85
CA ASN A 85 -17.96 -14.05 -9.79
C ASN A 85 -19.36 -13.46 -9.66
N ARG A 86 -19.54 -12.13 -9.65
CA ARG A 86 -20.88 -11.54 -9.74
C ARG A 86 -21.23 -11.26 -11.21
N PRO A 87 -22.41 -11.69 -11.70
CA PRO A 87 -22.88 -11.32 -13.03
C PRO A 87 -23.02 -9.80 -13.08
N LYS A 88 -22.51 -9.19 -14.15
CA LYS A 88 -22.69 -7.78 -14.44
C LYS A 88 -24.20 -7.54 -14.62
N LEU A 89 -24.81 -6.78 -13.71
CA LEU A 89 -26.10 -6.13 -13.93
C LEU A 89 -25.82 -4.71 -14.43
#